data_AF-A0A484MHN8-F1
#
_entry.id   AF-A0A484MHN8-F1
#
_cell.length_a   1.000
_cell.length_b   1.000
_cell.length_c   1.000
_cell.angle_alpha   90.00
_cell.angle_beta   90.00
_cell.angle_gamma   90.00
#
_symmetry.space_group_name_H-M   'P 1'
#
loop_
_entity.id
_entity.type
_entity.pdbx_description
1 polymer ?
#
loop_
_entity_poly.entity_id
_entity_poly.type
_entity_poly.pdbx_seq_one_letter_code
_entity_poly.pdbx_strand_id
1 'polypeptide(L)'
;LLLHPESDDSAQLSQIETEKLLAFRVEEEMNKRTKEGKYKGKKFNAICHFFGYQARGSLPSKFDCDYAYVLGHVCYHILAAGLNGYLATLTNLKNPVNKWRCGAAPITAMMTVRRYGHGPAASSFGRPALHPATVDLRGKTYELLRQNATKFLLDDVYRNPGPLQFDGPGADAKALTLCVEDQDYMGRIKELQEYLDKVRTIVKPGCTQDVLKAALSAMASVTNILSVMSNGGNTNF
;
A
#
# COMPACT_ATOMS: atom_id res chain seq x y z
N LEU A 1 -12.44 -29.71 -7.88
CA LEU A 1 -12.84 -29.22 -6.55
C LEU A 1 -12.35 -27.78 -6.43
N LEU A 2 -13.23 -26.84 -6.06
CA LEU A 2 -12.80 -25.49 -5.66
C LEU A 2 -12.32 -25.56 -4.21
N LEU A 3 -11.20 -24.91 -3.91
CA LEU A 3 -10.69 -24.77 -2.54
C LEU A 3 -11.71 -24.05 -1.67
N HIS A 4 -11.70 -24.33 -0.37
CA HIS A 4 -12.49 -23.54 0.57
C HIS A 4 -11.99 -22.08 0.58
N PRO A 5 -12.88 -21.08 0.60
CA PRO A 5 -12.49 -19.68 0.73
C PRO A 5 -11.68 -19.41 2.02
N GLU A 6 -10.92 -18.32 2.04
CA GLU A 6 -10.31 -17.79 3.26
C GLU A 6 -11.37 -17.23 4.23
N SER A 7 -10.98 -16.85 5.44
CA SER A 7 -11.90 -16.35 6.47
C SER A 7 -12.66 -15.08 6.08
N ASP A 8 -12.20 -14.36 5.06
CA ASP A 8 -12.82 -13.18 4.48
C ASP A 8 -13.63 -13.47 3.20
N ASP A 9 -13.94 -14.74 2.94
CA ASP A 9 -14.59 -15.27 1.73
C ASP A 9 -13.78 -15.07 0.43
N SER A 10 -12.49 -14.68 0.53
CA SER A 10 -11.62 -14.53 -0.65
C SER A 10 -11.08 -15.88 -1.15
N ALA A 11 -10.68 -15.91 -2.42
CA ALA A 11 -10.05 -17.10 -3.00
C ALA A 11 -8.62 -17.27 -2.46
N GLN A 12 -8.20 -18.51 -2.22
CA GLN A 12 -6.84 -18.85 -1.81
C GLN A 12 -5.85 -18.68 -2.97
N LEU A 13 -5.48 -17.43 -3.27
CA LEU A 13 -4.60 -17.10 -4.42
C LEU A 13 -3.21 -17.71 -4.29
N SER A 14 -2.72 -17.92 -3.06
CA SER A 14 -1.41 -18.54 -2.79
C SER A 14 -1.31 -20.01 -3.25
N GLN A 15 -2.45 -20.69 -3.42
CA GLN A 15 -2.51 -22.07 -3.91
C GLN A 15 -2.58 -22.15 -5.45
N ILE A 16 -2.71 -21.01 -6.13
CA ILE A 16 -2.76 -20.94 -7.59
C ILE A 16 -1.34 -20.72 -8.12
N GLU A 17 -0.79 -21.76 -8.74
CA GLU A 17 0.55 -21.79 -9.35
C GLU A 17 0.60 -20.97 -10.66
N THR A 18 0.40 -19.66 -10.53
CA THR A 18 0.29 -18.71 -11.65
C THR A 18 1.54 -18.70 -12.52
N GLU A 19 2.71 -18.87 -11.91
CA GLU A 19 3.99 -18.96 -12.59
C GLU A 19 4.07 -20.17 -13.53
N LYS A 20 3.53 -21.33 -13.12
CA LYS A 20 3.48 -22.52 -13.98
C LYS A 20 2.52 -22.35 -15.13
N LEU A 21 1.37 -21.70 -14.88
CA LEU A 21 0.42 -21.37 -15.94
C LEU A 21 1.06 -20.46 -17.00
N LEU A 22 1.78 -19.42 -16.57
CA LEU A 22 2.50 -18.53 -17.48
C LEU A 22 3.59 -19.27 -18.26
N ALA A 23 4.39 -20.09 -17.59
CA ALA A 23 5.43 -20.90 -18.24
C ALA A 23 4.85 -21.83 -19.31
N PHE A 24 3.74 -22.51 -19.01
CA PHE A 24 3.04 -23.38 -19.94
C PHE A 24 2.57 -22.61 -21.19
N ARG A 25 1.95 -21.44 -21.02
CA ARG A 25 1.49 -20.61 -22.14
C ARG A 25 2.63 -20.08 -23.00
N VAL A 26 3.75 -19.70 -22.38
CA VAL A 26 4.94 -19.30 -23.11
C VAL A 26 5.50 -20.48 -23.90
N GLU A 27 5.58 -21.68 -23.32
CA GLU A 27 6.05 -22.87 -24.03
C GLU A 27 5.17 -23.21 -25.25
N GLU A 28 3.83 -23.15 -25.13
CA GLU A 28 2.91 -23.34 -26.26
C GLU A 28 3.18 -22.33 -27.39
N GLU A 29 3.32 -21.04 -27.06
CA GLU A 29 3.58 -19.98 -28.03
C GLU A 29 4.96 -20.14 -28.70
N MET A 30 5.98 -20.52 -27.94
CA MET A 30 7.33 -20.77 -28.47
C MET A 30 7.35 -21.98 -29.41
N ASN A 31 6.64 -23.05 -29.06
CA ASN A 31 6.50 -24.24 -29.92
C ASN A 31 5.78 -23.90 -31.22
N LYS A 32 4.72 -23.09 -31.16
CA LYS A 32 4.01 -22.59 -32.35
C LYS A 32 4.95 -21.79 -33.27
N ARG A 33 5.70 -20.82 -32.73
CA ARG A 33 6.65 -20.01 -33.51
C ARG A 33 7.80 -20.83 -34.10
N THR A 34 8.22 -21.89 -33.41
CA THR A 34 9.23 -22.83 -33.91
C THR A 34 8.69 -23.61 -35.12
N LYS A 35 7.44 -24.11 -35.05
CA LYS A 35 6.77 -24.80 -36.17
C LYS A 35 6.58 -23.88 -37.38
N GLU A 36 6.28 -22.60 -37.16
CA GLU A 36 6.17 -21.58 -38.21
C GLU A 36 7.54 -21.11 -38.77
N GLY A 37 8.66 -21.57 -38.21
CA GLY A 37 10.00 -21.17 -38.62
C GLY A 37 10.41 -19.73 -38.22
N LYS A 38 9.59 -19.04 -37.42
CA LYS A 38 9.85 -17.66 -36.95
C LYS A 38 10.83 -17.60 -35.77
N TYR A 39 10.98 -18.70 -35.03
CA TYR A 39 11.92 -18.81 -33.93
C TYR A 39 12.97 -19.88 -34.24
N LYS A 40 14.25 -19.49 -34.17
CA LYS A 40 15.42 -20.36 -34.43
C LYS A 40 16.30 -20.56 -33.19
N GLY A 41 15.86 -20.08 -32.03
CA GLY A 41 16.62 -20.20 -30.79
C GLY A 41 16.51 -21.58 -30.16
N LYS A 42 17.17 -21.75 -29.00
CA LYS A 42 17.11 -23.00 -28.23
C LYS A 42 15.69 -23.27 -27.73
N LYS A 43 15.37 -24.54 -27.47
CA LYS A 43 14.11 -24.94 -26.84
C LYS A 43 13.94 -24.19 -25.52
N PHE A 44 12.76 -23.59 -25.33
CA PHE A 44 12.41 -22.92 -24.09
C PHE A 44 12.39 -23.92 -22.94
N ASN A 45 13.02 -23.56 -21.82
CA ASN A 45 13.03 -24.36 -20.59
C ASN A 45 12.82 -23.41 -19.41
N ALA A 46 11.73 -23.60 -18.68
CA ALA A 46 11.35 -22.75 -17.57
C ALA A 46 11.60 -23.45 -16.23
N ILE A 47 12.16 -22.71 -15.28
CA ILE A 47 12.23 -23.11 -13.87
C ILE A 47 11.34 -22.15 -13.09
N CYS A 48 10.34 -22.70 -12.42
CA CYS A 48 9.37 -21.95 -11.63
C CYS A 48 9.76 -21.96 -10.17
N HIS A 49 9.70 -20.80 -9.51
CA HIS A 49 9.96 -20.65 -8.09
C HIS A 49 8.79 -19.92 -7.44
N PHE A 50 8.35 -20.41 -6.28
CA PHE A 50 7.37 -19.73 -5.44
C PHE A 50 8.04 -19.37 -4.11
N PHE A 51 8.18 -18.07 -3.85
CA PHE A 51 8.78 -17.57 -2.63
C PHE A 51 7.74 -16.83 -1.79
N GLY A 52 7.39 -17.38 -0.62
CA GLY A 52 6.36 -16.81 0.23
C GLY A 52 6.51 -17.22 1.69
N TYR A 53 6.22 -18.47 2.01
CA TYR A 53 6.19 -18.97 3.40
C TYR A 53 7.51 -18.75 4.15
N GLN A 54 8.64 -18.99 3.50
CA GLN A 54 9.95 -18.85 4.14
C GLN A 54 10.29 -17.39 4.51
N ALA A 55 9.71 -16.40 3.83
CA ALA A 55 9.94 -14.98 4.13
C ALA A 55 9.05 -14.48 5.28
N ARG A 56 7.94 -15.16 5.60
CA ARG A 56 7.03 -14.74 6.67
C ARG A 56 7.52 -15.11 8.08
N GLY A 57 8.36 -16.14 8.17
CA GLY A 57 8.96 -16.59 9.42
C GLY A 57 10.44 -16.20 9.60
N SER A 58 10.98 -15.32 8.76
CA SER A 58 12.37 -14.88 8.85
C SER A 58 12.57 -13.85 9.97
N LEU A 59 13.82 -13.60 10.35
CA LEU A 59 14.15 -12.52 11.26
C LEU A 59 13.74 -11.17 10.65
N PRO A 60 13.12 -10.26 11.42
CA PRO A 60 12.79 -8.91 10.96
C PRO A 60 14.07 -8.10 10.68
N SER A 61 13.99 -7.16 9.75
CA SER A 61 15.08 -6.21 9.53
C SER A 61 15.27 -5.29 10.75
N LYS A 62 16.43 -4.65 10.88
CA LYS A 62 16.63 -3.62 11.92
C LYS A 62 15.55 -2.53 11.84
N PHE A 63 15.17 -2.12 10.62
CA PHE A 63 14.07 -1.20 10.40
C PHE A 63 12.74 -1.72 10.96
N ASP A 64 12.38 -2.99 10.69
CA ASP A 64 11.13 -3.58 11.19
C ASP A 64 11.15 -3.77 12.71
N CYS A 65 12.30 -4.08 13.29
CA CYS A 65 12.50 -4.12 14.75
C CYS A 65 12.20 -2.76 15.38
N ASP A 66 12.86 -1.70 14.89
CA ASP A 66 12.67 -0.33 15.40
C ASP A 66 11.21 0.11 15.18
N TYR A 67 10.65 -0.14 13.99
CA TYR A 67 9.29 0.21 13.62
C TYR A 67 8.25 -0.45 14.54
N ALA A 68 8.33 -1.77 14.71
CA ALA A 68 7.41 -2.51 15.57
C ALA A 68 7.55 -2.11 17.05
N TYR A 69 8.78 -1.89 17.52
CA TYR A 69 9.04 -1.47 18.89
C TYR A 69 8.42 -0.11 19.20
N VAL A 70 8.65 0.89 18.33
CA VAL A 70 8.11 2.23 18.51
C VAL A 70 6.58 2.21 18.40
N LEU A 71 5.99 1.45 17.46
CA LEU A 71 4.54 1.29 17.38
C LEU A 71 3.92 0.76 18.69
N GLY A 72 4.57 -0.24 19.31
CA GLY A 72 4.14 -0.76 20.62
C GLY A 72 4.13 0.31 21.71
N HIS A 73 5.17 1.15 21.75
CA HIS A 73 5.24 2.30 22.67
C HIS A 73 4.15 3.34 22.39
N VAL A 74 3.86 3.63 21.12
CA VAL A 74 2.75 4.53 20.77
C VAL A 74 1.42 3.97 21.27
N CYS A 75 1.16 2.68 21.10
CA CYS A 75 -0.05 2.02 21.61
C CYS A 75 -0.17 2.17 23.14
N TYR A 76 0.93 2.02 23.87
CA TYR A 76 0.93 2.27 25.33
C TYR A 76 0.49 3.69 25.67
N HIS A 77 1.01 4.71 24.97
CA HIS A 77 0.61 6.10 25.20
C HIS A 77 -0.85 6.39 24.82
N ILE A 78 -1.37 5.77 23.76
CA ILE A 78 -2.80 5.86 23.37
C ILE A 78 -3.68 5.33 24.52
N LEU A 79 -3.33 4.17 25.09
CA LEU A 79 -4.05 3.58 26.22
C LEU A 79 -3.95 4.45 27.48
N ALA A 80 -2.76 4.96 27.80
CA ALA A 80 -2.55 5.84 28.95
C ALA A 80 -3.36 7.15 28.85
N ALA A 81 -3.60 7.64 27.63
CA ALA A 81 -4.45 8.79 27.36
C ALA A 81 -5.96 8.46 27.38
N GLY A 82 -6.36 7.21 27.60
CA GLY A 82 -7.76 6.79 27.62
C GLY A 82 -8.43 6.79 26.24
N LEU A 83 -7.65 6.73 25.15
CA LEU A 83 -8.16 6.77 23.78
C LEU A 83 -8.46 5.35 23.26
N ASN A 84 -9.55 5.20 22.51
CA ASN A 84 -9.97 3.93 21.89
C ASN A 84 -10.33 4.15 20.41
N GLY A 85 -10.18 3.11 19.59
CA GLY A 85 -10.49 3.14 18.16
C GLY A 85 -9.44 3.85 17.30
N TYR A 86 -8.22 4.03 17.84
CA TYR A 86 -7.09 4.63 17.14
C TYR A 86 -6.06 3.55 16.73
N LEU A 87 -5.49 3.72 15.55
CA LEU A 87 -4.33 3.00 15.06
C LEU A 87 -3.07 3.82 15.36
N ALA A 88 -2.05 3.20 15.95
CA ALA A 88 -0.73 3.82 16.09
C ALA A 88 -0.11 4.07 14.71
N THR A 89 0.43 5.26 14.48
CA THR A 89 1.04 5.63 13.21
C THR A 89 2.40 6.28 13.43
N LEU A 90 3.32 6.01 12.50
CA LEU A 90 4.62 6.65 12.44
C LEU A 90 4.79 7.30 11.08
N THR A 91 5.33 8.52 11.08
CA THR A 91 5.68 9.23 9.86
C THR A 91 7.17 9.54 9.83
N ASN A 92 7.67 9.93 8.66
CA ASN A 92 9.08 10.24 8.44
C ASN A 92 10.02 9.02 8.47
N LEU A 93 9.51 7.83 8.11
CA LEU A 93 10.21 6.53 8.20
C LEU A 93 11.44 6.39 7.29
N LYS A 94 11.53 7.22 6.23
CA LYS A 94 12.73 7.38 5.38
C LYS A 94 13.93 7.88 6.19
N ASN A 95 13.70 8.69 7.21
CA ASN A 95 14.75 9.29 8.03
C ASN A 95 15.21 8.36 9.17
N PRO A 96 16.35 8.65 9.82
CA PRO A 96 16.77 7.92 11.01
C PRO A 96 15.72 7.98 12.13
N VAL A 97 15.74 6.98 13.02
CA VAL A 97 14.70 6.75 14.06
C VAL A 97 14.45 8.00 14.93
N ASN A 98 15.50 8.76 15.25
CA ASN A 98 15.40 9.99 16.05
C ASN A 98 14.60 11.12 15.37
N LYS A 99 14.29 11.02 14.08
CA LYS A 99 13.47 11.98 13.33
C LYS A 99 12.06 11.45 13.05
N TRP A 100 11.73 10.24 13.51
CA TRP A 100 10.39 9.69 13.35
C TRP A 100 9.40 10.50 14.18
N ARG A 101 8.18 10.63 13.66
CA ARG A 101 7.10 11.32 14.36
C ARG A 101 6.01 10.32 14.70
N CYS A 102 5.70 10.23 15.99
CA CYS A 102 4.68 9.37 16.54
C CYS A 102 3.31 10.04 16.51
N GLY A 103 2.27 9.26 16.20
CA GLY A 103 0.90 9.72 16.17
C GLY A 103 -0.10 8.59 16.27
N ALA A 104 -1.38 8.97 16.23
CA ALA A 104 -2.49 8.04 16.26
C ALA A 104 -3.55 8.52 15.26
N ALA A 105 -4.08 7.60 14.45
CA ALA A 105 -5.13 7.90 13.48
C ALA A 105 -6.41 7.11 13.83
N PRO A 106 -7.59 7.75 13.87
CA PRO A 106 -8.84 7.04 14.13
C PRO A 106 -9.12 6.04 12.99
N ILE A 107 -9.43 4.79 13.35
CA ILE A 107 -9.63 3.70 12.38
C ILE A 107 -10.74 4.03 11.40
N THR A 108 -11.80 4.70 11.87
CA THR A 108 -12.95 5.12 11.06
C THR A 108 -12.58 6.07 9.93
N ALA A 109 -11.50 6.85 10.06
CA ALA A 109 -11.03 7.74 8.98
C ALA A 109 -10.40 6.99 7.81
N MET A 110 -10.02 5.72 8.00
CA MET A 110 -9.42 4.87 6.97
C MET A 110 -10.42 3.86 6.38
N MET A 111 -11.61 3.72 6.98
CA MET A 111 -12.64 2.79 6.51
C MET A 111 -13.49 3.42 5.41
N THR A 112 -13.91 2.62 4.45
CA THR A 112 -14.99 3.00 3.54
C THR A 112 -16.08 1.95 3.50
N VAL A 113 -17.31 2.39 3.24
CA VAL A 113 -18.46 1.49 3.07
C VAL A 113 -18.63 1.23 1.58
N ARG A 114 -18.17 0.09 1.09
CA ARG A 114 -18.54 -0.39 -0.25
C ARG A 114 -19.81 -1.22 -0.14
N ARG A 115 -20.82 -0.87 -0.94
CA ARG A 115 -21.97 -1.77 -1.17
C ARG A 115 -21.47 -2.94 -2.02
N TYR A 116 -21.18 -4.08 -1.39
CA TYR A 116 -21.09 -5.33 -2.14
C TYR A 116 -22.50 -5.81 -2.43
N GLY A 117 -22.88 -5.87 -3.70
CA GLY A 117 -24.17 -6.40 -4.12
C GLY A 117 -24.29 -6.53 -5.63
N HIS A 118 -23.86 -7.66 -6.17
CA HIS A 118 -24.47 -8.30 -7.35
C HIS A 118 -24.74 -9.75 -6.96
N GLY A 119 -25.77 -9.96 -6.13
CA GLY A 119 -26.22 -11.28 -5.71
C GLY A 119 -27.60 -11.20 -5.07
N PRO A 120 -28.54 -12.09 -5.41
CA PRO A 120 -29.95 -12.02 -4.97
C PRO A 120 -30.17 -12.22 -3.46
N ALA A 121 -29.11 -12.52 -2.70
CA ALA A 121 -29.13 -12.71 -1.24
C ALA A 121 -28.15 -11.79 -0.48
N ALA A 122 -27.59 -10.77 -1.12
CA ALA A 122 -26.67 -9.84 -0.45
C ALA A 122 -27.46 -8.85 0.42
N SER A 123 -27.16 -8.82 1.72
CA SER A 123 -27.68 -7.82 2.66
C SER A 123 -27.48 -6.40 2.10
N SER A 124 -28.53 -5.59 2.07
CA SER A 124 -28.54 -4.21 1.57
C SER A 124 -27.66 -3.23 2.36
N PHE A 125 -27.06 -3.69 3.46
CA PHE A 125 -26.17 -2.93 4.33
C PHE A 125 -24.70 -3.16 3.95
N GLY A 126 -24.03 -2.10 3.48
CA GLY A 126 -22.59 -2.14 3.23
C GLY A 126 -21.82 -2.28 4.54
N ARG A 127 -20.86 -3.20 4.59
CA ARG A 127 -19.96 -3.37 5.74
C ARG A 127 -18.81 -2.38 5.63
N PRO A 128 -18.49 -1.60 6.67
CA PRO A 128 -17.31 -0.73 6.65
C PRO A 128 -16.06 -1.62 6.64
N ALA A 129 -15.14 -1.36 5.72
CA ALA A 129 -13.91 -2.12 5.58
C ALA A 129 -12.72 -1.19 5.34
N LEU A 130 -11.55 -1.59 5.85
CA LEU A 130 -10.27 -1.05 5.44
C LEU A 130 -9.87 -1.76 4.16
N HIS A 131 -9.72 -1.02 3.07
CA HIS A 131 -9.37 -1.62 1.79
C HIS A 131 -7.85 -1.71 1.62
N PRO A 132 -7.34 -2.79 1.02
CA PRO A 132 -5.93 -2.87 0.64
C PRO A 132 -5.54 -1.70 -0.26
N ALA A 133 -4.42 -1.05 0.05
CA ALA A 133 -3.83 -0.05 -0.83
C ALA A 133 -3.20 -0.75 -2.03
N THR A 134 -3.69 -0.44 -3.24
CA THR A 134 -3.12 -0.92 -4.49
C THR A 134 -1.92 -0.09 -4.91
N VAL A 135 -1.04 -0.64 -5.75
CA VAL A 135 0.08 0.10 -6.34
C VAL A 135 -0.45 1.29 -7.16
N ASP A 136 0.06 2.49 -6.91
CA ASP A 136 -0.23 3.66 -7.74
C ASP A 136 0.63 3.64 -9.01
N LEU A 137 -0.02 3.38 -10.15
CA LEU A 137 0.60 3.36 -11.47
C LEU A 137 1.05 4.75 -11.97
N ARG A 138 0.66 5.82 -11.26
CA ARG A 138 1.14 7.19 -11.51
C ARG A 138 2.18 7.65 -10.49
N GLY A 139 2.46 6.83 -9.48
CA GLY A 139 3.41 7.14 -8.42
C GLY A 139 4.86 7.07 -8.88
N LYS A 140 5.73 7.83 -8.23
CA LYS A 140 7.17 7.93 -8.55
C LYS A 140 7.88 6.58 -8.53
N THR A 141 7.52 5.69 -7.61
CA THR A 141 8.11 4.36 -7.51
C THR A 141 7.83 3.51 -8.75
N TYR A 142 6.58 3.55 -9.27
CA TYR A 142 6.23 2.86 -10.50
C TYR A 142 6.84 3.55 -11.73
N GLU A 143 6.90 4.88 -11.71
CA GLU A 143 7.57 5.64 -12.76
C GLU A 143 9.05 5.26 -12.87
N LEU A 144 9.77 5.12 -11.76
CA LEU A 144 11.16 4.66 -11.73
C LEU A 144 11.34 3.27 -12.34
N LEU A 145 10.39 2.35 -12.06
CA LEU A 145 10.36 1.04 -12.71
C LEU A 145 10.14 1.19 -14.23
N ARG A 146 9.17 2.02 -14.64
CA ARG A 146 8.83 2.24 -16.06
C ARG A 146 9.98 2.86 -16.85
N GLN A 147 10.69 3.83 -16.28
CA GLN A 147 11.85 4.47 -16.91
C GLN A 147 12.97 3.47 -17.23
N ASN A 148 13.11 2.43 -16.40
CA ASN A 148 14.13 1.40 -16.58
C ASN A 148 13.60 0.12 -17.27
N ALA A 149 12.30 0.00 -17.53
CA ALA A 149 11.67 -1.24 -17.99
C ALA A 149 12.24 -1.75 -19.31
N THR A 150 12.44 -0.87 -20.30
CA THR A 150 13.04 -1.24 -21.59
C THR A 150 14.47 -1.73 -21.44
N LYS A 151 15.24 -1.09 -20.55
CA LYS A 151 16.62 -1.49 -20.25
C LYS A 151 16.64 -2.86 -19.59
N PHE A 152 15.78 -3.10 -18.60
CA PHE A 152 15.68 -4.40 -17.93
C PHE A 152 15.18 -5.53 -18.85
N LEU A 153 14.44 -5.19 -19.92
CA LEU A 153 13.96 -6.16 -20.90
C LEU A 153 15.06 -6.59 -21.90
N LEU A 154 15.94 -5.67 -22.28
CA LEU A 154 16.92 -5.87 -23.36
C LEU A 154 18.34 -6.17 -22.87
N ASP A 155 18.72 -5.65 -21.70
CA ASP A 155 20.08 -5.71 -21.17
C ASP A 155 20.15 -6.57 -19.89
N ASP A 156 21.28 -7.24 -19.68
CA ASP A 156 21.56 -8.06 -18.49
C ASP A 156 21.96 -7.19 -17.26
N VAL A 157 21.01 -6.44 -16.71
CA VAL A 157 21.24 -5.49 -15.60
C VAL A 157 20.77 -6.07 -14.26
N TYR A 158 21.35 -7.20 -13.87
CA TYR A 158 21.00 -7.86 -12.61
C TYR A 158 21.66 -7.18 -11.40
N ARG A 159 20.92 -7.15 -10.28
CA ARG A 159 21.45 -6.77 -8.97
C ARG A 159 21.44 -7.99 -8.06
N ASN A 160 22.51 -8.17 -7.30
CA ASN A 160 22.64 -9.25 -6.33
C ASN A 160 22.64 -8.67 -4.91
N PRO A 161 21.47 -8.40 -4.31
CA PRO A 161 21.42 -7.95 -2.93
C PRO A 161 21.94 -9.07 -2.01
N GLY A 162 22.77 -8.71 -1.04
CA GLY A 162 23.24 -9.64 -0.03
C GLY A 162 22.15 -10.01 0.99
N PRO A 163 22.46 -10.92 1.92
CA PRO A 163 21.59 -11.23 3.06
C PRO A 163 21.31 -10.00 3.92
N LEU A 164 20.22 -10.06 4.69
CA LEU A 164 19.91 -9.06 5.71
C LEU A 164 21.09 -8.92 6.69
N GLN A 165 21.52 -7.69 6.93
CA GLN A 165 22.56 -7.36 7.90
C GLN A 165 21.94 -6.67 9.12
N PHE A 166 22.47 -6.97 10.31
CA PHE A 166 22.08 -6.31 11.57
C PHE A 166 23.14 -5.34 12.08
N ASP A 167 24.36 -5.47 11.57
CA ASP A 167 25.48 -4.59 11.83
C ASP A 167 26.22 -4.30 10.52
N GLY A 168 26.98 -3.21 10.48
CA GLY A 168 27.71 -2.74 9.31
C GLY A 168 26.88 -1.90 8.33
N PRO A 169 27.44 -1.60 7.14
CA PRO A 169 26.91 -0.59 6.22
C PRO A 169 25.49 -0.89 5.69
N GLY A 170 25.09 -2.16 5.61
CA GLY A 170 23.78 -2.58 5.13
C GLY A 170 22.69 -2.64 6.21
N ALA A 171 23.02 -2.45 7.48
CA ALA A 171 22.07 -2.67 8.58
C ALA A 171 20.88 -1.70 8.57
N ASP A 172 21.10 -0.46 8.11
CA ASP A 172 20.06 0.57 8.04
C ASP A 172 19.38 0.65 6.67
N ALA A 173 19.59 -0.35 5.80
CA ALA A 173 18.96 -0.41 4.49
C ALA A 173 17.43 -0.45 4.62
N LYS A 174 16.75 0.36 3.81
CA LYS A 174 15.29 0.45 3.74
C LYS A 174 14.80 0.06 2.35
N ALA A 175 13.54 -0.35 2.24
CA ALA A 175 12.94 -0.65 0.96
C ALA A 175 13.01 0.56 0.02
N LEU A 176 13.38 0.33 -1.24
CA LEU A 176 13.46 1.38 -2.25
C LEU A 176 12.13 2.13 -2.38
N THR A 177 11.01 1.40 -2.28
CA THR A 177 9.66 1.96 -2.31
C THR A 177 9.48 3.05 -1.26
N LEU A 178 9.93 2.83 -0.02
CA LEU A 178 9.87 3.81 1.07
C LEU A 178 10.77 5.02 0.84
N CYS A 179 11.96 4.80 0.26
CA CYS A 179 12.94 5.87 0.02
C CYS A 179 12.58 6.77 -1.18
N VAL A 180 11.93 6.19 -2.20
CA VAL A 180 11.51 6.88 -3.44
C VAL A 180 10.14 7.53 -3.28
N GLU A 181 9.35 7.09 -2.30
CA GLU A 181 8.10 7.71 -1.88
C GLU A 181 8.37 9.06 -1.20
N ASP A 182 8.98 9.98 -1.93
CA ASP A 182 8.99 11.39 -1.62
C ASP A 182 7.67 11.99 -2.07
N GLN A 183 6.97 12.55 -1.10
CA GLN A 183 5.70 13.26 -1.22
C GLN A 183 5.66 13.99 -2.56
N ASP A 184 4.84 13.50 -3.50
CA ASP A 184 4.39 14.32 -4.62
C ASP A 184 3.54 15.43 -4.04
N TYR A 185 4.19 16.42 -3.46
CA TYR A 185 3.56 17.49 -2.71
C TYR A 185 2.54 18.22 -3.58
N MET A 186 2.94 18.49 -4.83
CA MET A 186 2.08 19.12 -5.83
C MET A 186 0.92 18.20 -6.23
N GLY A 187 1.16 16.91 -6.47
CA GLY A 187 0.08 15.95 -6.75
C GLY A 187 -0.91 15.81 -5.60
N ARG A 188 -0.44 15.79 -4.35
CA ARG A 188 -1.30 15.74 -3.15
C ARG A 188 -2.09 17.03 -2.95
N ILE A 189 -1.51 18.19 -3.26
CA ILE A 189 -2.26 19.46 -3.29
C ILE A 189 -3.36 19.40 -4.34
N LYS A 190 -3.04 18.90 -5.54
CA LYS A 190 -4.02 18.77 -6.62
C LYS A 190 -5.14 17.80 -6.23
N GLU A 191 -4.82 16.66 -5.64
CA GLU A 191 -5.80 15.71 -5.14
C GLU A 191 -6.69 16.32 -4.04
N LEU A 192 -6.11 17.07 -3.11
CA LEU A 192 -6.87 17.82 -2.11
C LEU A 192 -7.83 18.82 -2.76
N GLN A 193 -7.38 19.57 -3.76
CA GLN A 193 -8.24 20.49 -4.52
C GLN A 193 -9.38 19.76 -5.21
N GLU A 194 -9.13 18.61 -5.85
CA GLU A 194 -10.17 17.79 -6.47
C GLU A 194 -11.23 17.32 -5.46
N TYR A 195 -10.83 16.98 -4.23
CA TYR A 195 -11.79 16.64 -3.16
C TYR A 195 -12.59 17.86 -2.70
N LEU A 196 -11.96 19.02 -2.53
CA LEU A 196 -12.65 20.27 -2.18
C LEU A 196 -13.68 20.65 -3.26
N ASP A 197 -13.33 20.50 -4.54
CA ASP A 197 -14.24 20.76 -5.66
C ASP A 197 -15.42 19.77 -5.71
N LYS A 198 -15.19 18.49 -5.37
CA LYS A 198 -16.26 17.49 -5.21
C LYS A 198 -17.22 17.89 -4.09
N VAL A 199 -16.70 18.27 -2.91
CA VAL A 199 -17.54 18.75 -1.80
C VAL A 199 -18.33 19.98 -2.22
N ARG A 200 -17.69 20.96 -2.87
CA ARG A 200 -18.36 22.15 -3.41
C ARG A 200 -19.47 21.81 -4.41
N THR A 201 -19.27 20.76 -5.20
CA THR A 201 -20.26 20.31 -6.20
C THR A 201 -21.47 19.62 -5.54
N ILE A 202 -21.25 18.87 -4.46
CA ILE A 202 -22.30 18.18 -3.71
C ILE A 202 -23.15 19.17 -2.91
N VAL A 203 -22.51 20.17 -2.28
CA VAL A 203 -23.17 21.15 -1.39
C VAL A 203 -23.67 22.38 -2.16
N LYS A 204 -24.24 22.17 -3.35
CA LYS A 204 -24.87 23.25 -4.15
C LYS A 204 -26.21 23.68 -3.53
N PRO A 205 -26.69 24.91 -3.82
CA PRO A 205 -28.04 25.34 -3.44
C PRO A 205 -29.08 24.31 -3.92
N GLY A 206 -29.89 23.79 -3.00
CA GLY A 206 -30.85 22.70 -3.26
C GLY A 206 -30.46 21.33 -2.69
N CYS A 207 -29.29 21.17 -2.08
CA CYS A 207 -28.94 19.95 -1.33
C CYS A 207 -29.79 19.78 -0.06
N THR A 208 -29.89 18.55 0.47
CA THR A 208 -30.65 18.26 1.69
C THR A 208 -29.96 18.81 2.94
N GLN A 209 -30.73 19.13 3.99
CA GLN A 209 -30.15 19.64 5.23
C GLN A 209 -29.16 18.66 5.88
N ASP A 210 -29.39 17.35 5.78
CA ASP A 210 -28.51 16.34 6.36
C ASP A 210 -27.14 16.33 5.69
N VAL A 211 -27.11 16.46 4.36
CA VAL A 211 -25.86 16.55 3.59
C VAL A 211 -25.10 17.82 3.96
N LEU A 212 -25.79 18.95 4.08
CA LEU A 212 -25.17 20.22 4.48
C LEU A 212 -24.59 20.15 5.90
N LYS A 213 -25.34 19.61 6.86
CA LYS A 213 -24.88 19.43 8.25
C LYS A 213 -23.68 18.49 8.34
N ALA A 214 -23.71 17.38 7.61
CA ALA A 214 -22.60 16.42 7.58
C ALA A 214 -21.32 17.06 6.99
N ALA A 215 -21.45 17.79 5.87
CA ALA A 215 -20.33 18.48 5.25
C ALA A 215 -19.71 19.54 6.16
N LEU A 216 -20.55 20.37 6.81
CA LEU A 216 -20.08 21.40 7.76
C LEU A 216 -19.32 20.77 8.93
N SER A 217 -19.87 19.72 9.55
CA SER A 217 -19.24 19.03 10.67
C SER A 217 -17.88 18.43 10.28
N ALA A 218 -17.82 17.75 9.13
CA ALA A 218 -16.58 17.17 8.62
C ALA A 218 -15.51 18.24 8.32
N MET A 219 -15.88 19.32 7.64
CA MET A 219 -14.96 20.41 7.29
C MET A 219 -14.47 21.17 8.53
N ALA A 220 -15.32 21.38 9.54
CA ALA A 220 -14.92 21.98 10.81
C ALA A 220 -13.89 21.10 11.54
N SER A 221 -14.12 19.78 11.57
CA SER A 221 -13.18 18.82 12.15
C SER A 221 -11.82 18.86 11.44
N VAL A 222 -11.81 18.82 10.11
CA VAL A 222 -10.56 18.93 9.31
C VAL A 222 -9.82 20.23 9.62
N THR A 223 -10.54 21.36 9.70
CA THR A 223 -9.95 22.67 9.99
C THR A 223 -9.31 22.70 11.38
N ASN A 224 -9.97 22.13 12.40
CA ASN A 224 -9.44 22.05 13.77
C ASN A 224 -8.19 21.15 13.85
N ILE A 225 -8.19 20.02 13.13
CA ILE A 225 -7.01 19.14 13.09
C ILE A 225 -5.83 19.88 12.46
N LEU A 226 -6.04 20.57 11.33
CA LEU A 226 -4.98 21.31 10.65
C LEU A 226 -4.45 22.51 11.47
N SER A 227 -5.30 23.18 12.25
CA SER A 227 -4.86 24.27 13.13
C SER A 227 -3.97 23.76 14.27
N VAL A 228 -4.29 22.60 14.86
CA VAL A 228 -3.42 21.96 15.87
C VAL A 228 -2.10 21.53 15.26
N MET A 229 -2.13 20.90 14.07
CA MET A 229 -0.92 20.44 13.39
C MET A 229 0.01 21.58 12.96
N SER A 230 -0.54 22.72 12.54
CA SER A 230 0.27 23.91 12.17
C SER A 230 0.89 24.60 13.38
N ASN A 231 0.21 24.60 14.54
CA ASN A 231 0.73 25.18 15.77
C ASN A 231 1.81 24.32 16.47
N GLY A 232 1.77 23.00 16.31
CA GLY A 232 2.77 22.07 16.86
C GLY A 232 4.15 22.12 16.21
N GLY A 233 4.34 22.91 15.14
CA GLY A 233 5.64 23.09 14.48
C GLY A 233 6.61 24.00 15.24
N ASN A 234 6.16 24.73 16.26
CA ASN A 234 6.93 25.77 16.96
C ASN A 234 7.39 25.39 18.39
N THR A 235 7.15 24.17 18.86
CA THR A 235 7.61 23.74 20.19
C THR A 235 8.84 22.85 20.07
N ASN A 236 10.03 23.46 20.22
CA ASN A 236 11.27 22.74 20.50
C ASN A 236 11.17 22.13 21.91
N PHE A 237 11.23 20.81 21.99
CA PHE A 237 11.70 20.07 23.15
C PHE A 237 12.80 19.12 22.70
#